data_AF-A0A849SS54-F1
#
_entry.id   AF-A0A849SS54-F1
#
_cell.length_a   1.000
_cell.length_b   1.000
_cell.length_c   1.000
_cell.angle_alpha   90.00
_cell.angle_beta   90.00
_cell.angle_gamma   90.00
#
_symmetry.space_group_name_H-M   'P 1'
#
loop_
_entity.id
_entity.type
_entity.pdbx_description
1 polymer ?
#
loop_
_entity_poly.entity_id
_entity_poly.type
_entity_poly.pdbx_seq_one_letter_code
_entity_poly.pdbx_strand_id
1 'polypeptide(L)'
;MKKTLLVSSVLAILAGVQTAQAHEVTYNVTQTYNQVVYNNSHPTWDTIFTGSFIYDEDTMTLSNLTGSLTQAMTGNTVSRLLDYQLSSVYDDTLGGYLVTSFLQNSTDTFKNSGGVAGVTGWATGGTQTYGNQNAYATIFVNTANPLAALTPDQTNKLAYADCTTGSLMGGMGVCMTGWTKITNGIAGAGGTMSGTYPITQTITAAVPEPETYAFLLAGLGILVTIARRRQIL
;
A
#
# COMPACT_ATOMS: atom_id res chain seq x y z
N MET A 1 52.02 -24.42 -22.93
CA MET A 1 51.08 -23.38 -23.40
C MET A 1 49.65 -23.94 -23.47
N LYS A 2 49.02 -24.27 -22.32
CA LYS A 2 47.63 -24.80 -22.26
C LYS A 2 46.84 -24.38 -20.99
N LYS A 3 47.40 -23.56 -20.10
CA LYS A 3 46.78 -23.22 -18.80
C LYS A 3 45.99 -21.90 -18.76
N THR A 4 46.04 -21.10 -19.83
CA THR A 4 45.36 -19.79 -19.92
C THR A 4 43.91 -19.84 -20.39
N LEU A 5 43.38 -21.02 -20.75
CA LEU A 5 42.03 -21.12 -21.33
C LEU A 5 40.90 -21.28 -20.29
N LEU A 6 41.21 -21.64 -19.04
CA LEU A 6 40.21 -21.99 -18.02
C LEU A 6 39.83 -20.84 -17.07
N VAL A 7 40.67 -19.80 -16.95
CA VAL A 7 40.40 -18.64 -16.09
C VAL A 7 39.43 -17.66 -16.77
N SER A 8 39.46 -17.58 -18.10
CA SER A 8 38.54 -16.77 -18.90
C SER A 8 37.10 -17.29 -18.86
N SER A 9 36.90 -18.60 -18.64
CA SER A 9 35.58 -19.24 -18.67
C SER A 9 34.77 -18.96 -17.39
N VAL A 10 35.43 -18.83 -16.23
CA VAL A 10 34.74 -18.57 -14.95
C VAL A 10 34.41 -17.08 -14.80
N LEU A 11 35.24 -16.18 -15.33
CA LEU A 11 34.95 -14.74 -15.32
C LEU A 11 33.82 -14.36 -16.30
N ALA A 12 33.65 -15.13 -17.39
CA ALA A 12 32.54 -14.93 -18.33
C ALA A 12 31.18 -15.37 -17.77
N ILE A 13 31.14 -16.31 -16.80
CA ILE A 13 29.87 -16.73 -16.16
C ILE A 13 29.37 -15.66 -15.17
N LEU A 14 30.25 -14.83 -14.60
CA LEU A 14 29.87 -13.70 -13.73
C LEU A 14 29.50 -12.43 -14.51
N ALA A 15 29.96 -12.27 -15.76
CA ALA A 15 29.55 -11.16 -16.63
C ALA A 15 28.20 -11.42 -17.33
N GLY A 16 27.74 -12.68 -17.35
CA GLY A 16 26.47 -13.11 -17.94
C GLY A 16 25.35 -13.35 -16.94
N VAL A 17 25.62 -13.20 -15.63
CA VAL A 17 24.52 -13.08 -14.65
C VAL A 17 23.94 -11.68 -14.89
N GLN A 18 23.03 -11.58 -15.85
CA GLN A 18 21.95 -10.63 -15.71
C GLN A 18 21.43 -10.86 -14.30
N THR A 19 21.68 -9.92 -13.41
CA THR A 19 20.84 -9.81 -12.22
C THR A 19 19.44 -9.79 -12.80
N ALA A 20 18.70 -10.89 -12.62
CA ALA A 20 17.26 -10.81 -12.69
C ALA A 20 16.94 -9.75 -11.63
N GLN A 21 16.82 -8.50 -12.07
CA GLN A 21 16.18 -7.45 -11.30
C GLN A 21 14.92 -8.11 -10.79
N ALA A 22 14.68 -8.05 -9.48
CA ALA A 22 13.47 -8.60 -8.93
C ALA A 22 12.32 -7.93 -9.68
N HIS A 23 11.70 -8.69 -10.59
CA HIS A 23 10.63 -8.23 -11.46
C HIS A 23 9.44 -7.71 -10.64
N GLU A 24 9.34 -8.25 -9.44
CA GLU A 24 8.41 -7.89 -8.40
C GLU A 24 9.18 -7.24 -7.24
N VAL A 25 8.82 -6.00 -6.92
CA VAL A 25 9.38 -5.24 -5.80
C VAL A 25 8.29 -5.03 -4.76
N THR A 26 8.62 -5.34 -3.50
CA THR A 26 7.73 -5.04 -2.38
C THR A 26 7.88 -3.57 -2.00
N TYR A 27 6.74 -2.88 -1.89
CA TYR A 27 6.65 -1.52 -1.40
C TYR A 27 5.85 -1.47 -0.11
N ASN A 28 6.25 -0.57 0.80
CA ASN A 28 5.47 -0.19 1.96
C ASN A 28 4.68 1.08 1.63
N VAL A 29 3.47 1.17 2.17
CA VAL A 29 2.60 2.35 2.02
C VAL A 29 2.11 2.79 3.38
N THR A 30 2.21 4.09 3.64
CA THR A 30 1.56 4.75 4.77
C THR A 30 0.64 5.83 4.24
N GLN A 31 -0.61 5.77 4.61
CA GLN A 31 -1.63 6.75 4.25
C GLN A 31 -2.29 7.31 5.49
N THR A 32 -2.27 8.63 5.60
CA THR A 32 -2.81 9.37 6.75
C THR A 32 -4.01 10.18 6.30
N TYR A 33 -5.12 10.01 7.02
CA TYR A 33 -6.32 10.82 6.88
C TYR A 33 -6.38 11.76 8.08
N ASN A 34 -6.19 13.07 7.84
CA ASN A 34 -5.99 14.02 8.93
C ASN A 34 -7.28 14.38 9.65
N GLN A 35 -7.40 13.99 10.92
CA GLN A 35 -8.60 14.08 11.77
C GLN A 35 -8.57 15.21 12.80
N VAL A 36 -7.61 16.13 12.66
CA VAL A 36 -7.39 17.24 13.60
C VAL A 36 -8.62 18.13 13.72
N VAL A 37 -9.39 18.29 12.64
CA VAL A 37 -10.64 19.08 12.63
C VAL A 37 -11.71 18.47 13.55
N TYR A 38 -11.72 17.15 13.72
CA TYR A 38 -12.71 16.46 14.54
C TYR A 38 -12.36 16.51 16.04
N ASN A 39 -11.07 16.43 16.39
CA ASN A 39 -10.63 16.31 17.78
C ASN A 39 -9.47 17.27 18.09
N ASN A 40 -9.80 18.53 18.34
CA ASN A 40 -8.83 19.56 18.72
C ASN A 40 -8.08 19.24 20.03
N SER A 41 -8.63 18.38 20.90
CA SER A 41 -7.96 17.95 22.13
C SER A 41 -6.87 16.91 21.88
N HIS A 42 -6.88 16.25 20.71
CA HIS A 42 -5.89 15.23 20.32
C HIS A 42 -5.45 15.44 18.86
N PRO A 43 -4.68 16.51 18.58
CA PRO A 43 -4.30 16.91 17.22
C PRO A 43 -3.32 15.95 16.53
N THR A 44 -2.95 14.84 17.17
CA THR A 44 -2.07 13.81 16.59
C THR A 44 -2.81 12.51 16.29
N TRP A 45 -4.10 12.46 16.61
CA TRP A 45 -4.92 11.28 16.36
C TRP A 45 -5.47 11.34 14.96
N ASP A 46 -4.73 10.74 14.02
CA ASP A 46 -5.16 10.55 12.64
C ASP A 46 -5.56 9.09 12.38
N THR A 47 -6.46 8.88 11.43
CA THR A 47 -6.69 7.53 10.89
C THR A 47 -5.54 7.21 9.96
N ILE A 48 -4.85 6.09 10.18
CA ILE A 48 -3.65 5.73 9.43
C ILE A 48 -3.79 4.32 8.89
N PHE A 49 -3.70 4.18 7.57
CA PHE A 49 -3.47 2.90 6.92
C PHE A 49 -1.96 2.68 6.76
N THR A 50 -1.47 1.54 7.21
CA THR A 50 -0.09 1.10 7.01
C THR A 50 -0.11 -0.28 6.39
N GLY A 51 0.52 -0.46 5.24
CA GLY A 51 0.47 -1.71 4.51
C GLY A 51 1.67 -1.92 3.61
N SER A 52 1.60 -3.00 2.84
CA SER A 52 2.56 -3.32 1.79
C SER A 52 1.85 -3.91 0.58
N PHE A 53 2.49 -3.81 -0.58
CA PHE A 53 2.05 -4.42 -1.83
C PHE A 53 3.25 -4.85 -2.65
N ILE A 54 3.00 -5.74 -3.61
CA ILE A 54 3.98 -6.14 -4.62
C ILE A 54 3.64 -5.38 -5.90
N TYR A 55 4.66 -4.70 -6.46
CA TYR A 55 4.57 -4.09 -7.76
C TYR A 55 5.42 -4.86 -8.75
N ASP A 56 4.80 -5.23 -9.86
CA ASP A 56 5.44 -5.92 -10.97
C ASP A 56 5.81 -4.88 -12.03
N GLU A 57 7.11 -4.68 -12.28
CA GLU A 57 7.61 -3.59 -13.12
C GLU A 57 7.44 -3.86 -14.63
N ASP A 58 7.44 -5.11 -15.12
CA ASP A 58 7.26 -5.35 -16.57
C ASP A 58 5.78 -5.33 -16.95
N THR A 59 4.91 -5.88 -16.11
CA THR A 59 3.46 -5.88 -16.37
C THR A 59 2.78 -4.60 -15.87
N MET A 60 3.48 -3.80 -15.05
CA MET A 60 2.95 -2.61 -14.40
C MET A 60 1.68 -2.91 -13.60
N THR A 61 1.67 -4.02 -12.85
CA THR A 61 0.51 -4.45 -12.06
C THR A 61 0.80 -4.51 -10.57
N LEU A 62 -0.26 -4.45 -9.76
CA LEU A 62 -0.18 -4.53 -8.31
C LEU A 62 -0.87 -5.77 -7.78
N SER A 63 -0.21 -6.43 -6.83
CA SER A 63 -0.76 -7.57 -6.11
C SER A 63 -0.46 -7.51 -4.61
N ASN A 64 -1.16 -8.35 -3.84
CA ASN A 64 -0.92 -8.55 -2.42
C ASN A 64 -0.96 -7.28 -1.54
N LEU A 65 -1.76 -6.28 -1.90
CA LEU A 65 -2.03 -5.14 -1.02
C LEU A 65 -2.71 -5.62 0.26
N THR A 66 -1.97 -5.58 1.35
CA THR A 66 -2.44 -5.89 2.70
C THR A 66 -1.97 -4.84 3.69
N GLY A 67 -2.61 -4.73 4.85
CA GLY A 67 -2.19 -3.76 5.86
C GLY A 67 -3.10 -3.65 7.07
N SER A 68 -2.88 -2.62 7.87
CA SER A 68 -3.62 -2.33 9.09
C SER A 68 -4.16 -0.91 9.03
N LEU A 69 -5.46 -0.75 9.26
CA LEU A 69 -6.14 0.54 9.36
C LEU A 69 -6.37 0.89 10.84
N THR A 70 -5.61 1.86 11.35
CA THR A 70 -5.75 2.47 12.68
C THR A 70 -6.63 3.71 12.64
N GLN A 71 -7.11 4.16 13.79
CA GLN A 71 -8.32 4.98 13.83
C GLN A 71 -8.31 6.01 14.96
N ALA A 72 -8.45 7.26 14.55
CA ALA A 72 -8.29 8.44 15.40
C ALA A 72 -9.15 8.40 16.66
N MET A 73 -10.40 7.96 16.57
CA MET A 73 -11.36 8.01 17.68
C MET A 73 -10.99 7.10 18.87
N THR A 74 -10.11 6.12 18.66
CA THR A 74 -9.64 5.21 19.69
C THR A 74 -8.25 5.57 20.22
N GLY A 75 -7.72 6.74 19.84
CA GLY A 75 -6.31 7.08 20.05
C GLY A 75 -5.36 6.11 19.36
N ASN A 76 -5.78 5.57 18.23
CA ASN A 76 -5.03 4.58 17.43
C ASN A 76 -4.66 3.30 18.19
N THR A 77 -5.41 2.98 19.26
CA THR A 77 -5.19 1.76 20.07
C THR A 77 -5.85 0.52 19.47
N VAL A 78 -6.74 0.70 18.49
CA VAL A 78 -7.45 -0.38 17.80
C VAL A 78 -7.19 -0.26 16.30
N SER A 79 -7.00 -1.40 15.63
CA SER A 79 -6.85 -1.48 14.18
C SER A 79 -7.70 -2.57 13.53
N ARG A 80 -7.80 -2.51 12.20
CA ARG A 80 -8.39 -3.55 11.34
C ARG A 80 -7.34 -4.04 10.37
N LEU A 81 -7.14 -5.36 10.33
CA LEU A 81 -6.28 -6.01 9.34
C LEU A 81 -7.06 -6.14 8.03
N LEU A 82 -6.50 -5.60 6.96
CA LEU A 82 -7.05 -5.64 5.62
C LEU A 82 -6.17 -6.60 4.81
N ASP A 83 -6.67 -7.80 4.58
CA ASP A 83 -5.88 -8.91 4.00
C ASP A 83 -6.31 -9.25 2.56
N TYR A 84 -7.41 -8.67 2.09
CA TYR A 84 -8.02 -9.02 0.80
C TYR A 84 -7.92 -7.87 -0.21
N GLN A 85 -6.96 -7.94 -1.13
CA GLN A 85 -6.95 -7.06 -2.31
C GLN A 85 -8.00 -7.54 -3.32
N LEU A 86 -9.17 -6.90 -3.33
CA LEU A 86 -10.31 -7.32 -4.19
C LEU A 86 -10.65 -6.31 -5.29
N SER A 87 -10.03 -5.14 -5.29
CA SER A 87 -10.19 -4.14 -6.34
C SER A 87 -8.82 -3.57 -6.72
N SER A 88 -8.55 -3.56 -8.01
CA SER A 88 -7.40 -2.92 -8.63
C SER A 88 -7.86 -2.35 -9.97
N VAL A 89 -8.01 -1.03 -10.04
CA VAL A 89 -8.53 -0.38 -11.25
C VAL A 89 -7.54 0.64 -11.77
N TYR A 90 -7.12 0.44 -13.02
CA TYR A 90 -6.27 1.38 -13.72
C TYR A 90 -7.07 2.61 -14.14
N ASP A 91 -6.52 3.80 -13.91
CA ASP A 91 -7.05 5.08 -14.35
C ASP A 91 -6.07 5.69 -15.37
N ASP A 92 -6.40 5.56 -16.66
CA ASP A 92 -5.59 6.08 -17.78
C ASP A 92 -5.35 7.59 -17.66
N THR A 93 -6.30 8.32 -17.08
CA THR A 93 -6.23 9.79 -16.97
C THR A 93 -5.25 10.19 -15.87
N LEU A 94 -5.21 9.42 -14.79
CA LEU A 94 -4.34 9.66 -13.64
C LEU A 94 -2.99 8.92 -13.71
N GLY A 95 -2.83 8.00 -14.67
CA GLY A 95 -1.57 7.28 -14.92
C GLY A 95 -1.19 6.28 -13.82
N GLY A 96 -2.17 5.59 -13.25
CA GLY A 96 -1.92 4.69 -12.12
C GLY A 96 -3.10 3.82 -11.72
N TYR A 97 -2.90 2.99 -10.71
CA TYR A 97 -3.93 2.12 -10.15
C TYR A 97 -4.52 2.69 -8.88
N LEU A 98 -5.86 2.65 -8.79
CA LEU A 98 -6.58 2.73 -7.53
C LEU A 98 -6.79 1.30 -7.01
N VAL A 99 -6.09 0.95 -5.93
CA VAL A 99 -6.10 -0.40 -5.35
C VAL A 99 -6.77 -0.35 -3.99
N THR A 100 -7.57 -1.35 -3.65
CA THR A 100 -8.32 -1.42 -2.39
C THR A 100 -8.08 -2.75 -1.70
N SER A 101 -7.74 -2.67 -0.41
CA SER A 101 -7.66 -3.83 0.48
C SER A 101 -8.85 -3.83 1.43
N PHE A 102 -9.39 -5.02 1.72
CA PHE A 102 -10.58 -5.25 2.52
C PHE A 102 -10.29 -6.16 3.71
N LEU A 103 -11.05 -5.96 4.79
CA LEU A 103 -11.04 -6.84 5.98
C LEU A 103 -11.66 -8.20 5.69
N GLN A 104 -12.73 -8.22 4.89
CA GLN A 104 -13.44 -9.45 4.49
C GLN A 104 -13.14 -9.76 3.03
N ASN A 105 -13.32 -11.04 2.65
CA ASN A 105 -13.29 -11.46 1.25
C ASN A 105 -14.59 -11.04 0.51
N SER A 106 -14.89 -9.74 0.53
CA SER A 106 -16.05 -9.11 -0.10
C SER A 106 -15.75 -7.64 -0.34
N THR A 107 -16.22 -7.09 -1.46
CA THR A 107 -16.18 -5.64 -1.73
C THR A 107 -17.35 -4.89 -1.09
N ASP A 108 -18.35 -5.61 -0.57
CA ASP A 108 -19.55 -5.01 0.01
C ASP A 108 -19.29 -4.57 1.46
N THR A 109 -18.98 -3.28 1.64
CA THR A 109 -18.65 -2.72 2.95
C THR A 109 -19.84 -2.08 3.64
N PHE A 110 -20.67 -1.35 2.88
CA PHE A 110 -21.88 -0.74 3.41
C PHE A 110 -23.11 -1.51 2.92
N LYS A 111 -24.07 -1.75 3.82
CA LYS A 111 -25.31 -2.43 3.46
C LYS A 111 -26.02 -1.66 2.33
N ASN A 112 -26.21 -2.33 1.19
CA ASN A 112 -26.84 -1.82 -0.04
C ASN A 112 -26.03 -0.79 -0.87
N SER A 113 -24.70 -0.72 -0.75
CA SER A 113 -23.91 0.27 -1.52
C SER A 113 -23.41 -0.17 -2.90
N GLY A 114 -23.69 -1.39 -3.35
CA GLY A 114 -23.24 -1.85 -4.68
C GLY A 114 -21.72 -1.75 -4.86
N GLY A 115 -20.95 -2.36 -3.94
CA GLY A 115 -19.48 -2.29 -3.79
C GLY A 115 -18.66 -2.23 -5.10
N VAL A 116 -17.55 -1.48 -5.06
CA VAL A 116 -17.08 -0.72 -6.23
C VAL A 116 -16.07 -1.45 -7.12
N ALA A 117 -16.23 -1.30 -8.44
CA ALA A 117 -15.12 -1.27 -9.41
C ALA A 117 -15.02 0.14 -10.05
N GLY A 118 -13.84 0.79 -10.00
CA GLY A 118 -13.50 2.03 -10.74
C GLY A 118 -13.85 3.37 -10.09
N VAL A 119 -13.90 3.40 -8.75
CA VAL A 119 -14.54 4.38 -7.88
C VAL A 119 -14.54 5.86 -8.35
N THR A 120 -15.71 6.32 -8.81
CA THR A 120 -16.18 7.70 -8.66
C THR A 120 -17.57 7.68 -8.04
N GLY A 121 -17.82 8.52 -7.02
CA GLY A 121 -19.10 8.59 -6.33
C GLY A 121 -19.28 7.53 -5.25
N TRP A 122 -18.54 7.67 -4.15
CA TRP A 122 -18.86 7.01 -2.88
C TRP A 122 -20.36 7.17 -2.60
N ALA A 123 -21.04 6.06 -2.32
CA ALA A 123 -22.48 6.02 -2.09
C ALA A 123 -22.96 7.27 -1.35
N THR A 124 -23.66 8.11 -2.08
CA THR A 124 -24.14 9.39 -1.62
C THR A 124 -25.13 9.13 -0.48
N GLY A 125 -24.72 9.44 0.74
CA GLY A 125 -25.61 9.57 1.88
C GLY A 125 -25.86 8.27 2.63
N GLY A 126 -25.33 8.21 3.84
CA GLY A 126 -25.84 7.30 4.84
C GLY A 126 -24.82 7.04 5.92
N THR A 127 -25.01 7.69 7.06
CA THR A 127 -24.73 7.06 8.36
C THR A 127 -25.53 5.75 8.42
N GLN A 128 -25.05 4.70 7.75
CA GLN A 128 -25.78 3.44 7.70
C GLN A 128 -25.57 2.72 9.01
N THR A 129 -26.71 2.43 9.65
CA THR A 129 -26.75 1.65 10.87
C THR A 129 -26.47 0.19 10.49
N TYR A 130 -25.25 -0.28 10.77
CA TYR A 130 -24.71 -1.61 10.47
C TYR A 130 -24.35 -1.89 9.00
N GLY A 131 -23.07 -2.16 8.75
CA GLY A 131 -22.58 -2.76 7.51
C GLY A 131 -22.16 -4.21 7.69
N ASN A 132 -21.47 -4.77 6.69
CA ASN A 132 -21.27 -6.22 6.57
C ASN A 132 -20.04 -6.73 7.34
N GLN A 133 -19.71 -6.13 8.49
CA GLN A 133 -18.51 -6.49 9.26
C GLN A 133 -17.21 -6.37 8.45
N ASN A 134 -17.18 -5.41 7.52
CA ASN A 134 -16.09 -5.19 6.60
C ASN A 134 -15.52 -3.78 6.77
N ALA A 135 -14.31 -3.60 6.28
CA ALA A 135 -13.58 -2.35 6.28
C ALA A 135 -12.67 -2.33 5.05
N TYR A 136 -12.30 -1.15 4.57
CA TYR A 136 -11.34 -1.03 3.48
C TYR A 136 -10.51 0.24 3.60
N ALA A 137 -9.39 0.24 2.87
CA ALA A 137 -8.62 1.43 2.53
C ALA A 137 -8.22 1.37 1.06
N THR A 138 -8.31 2.51 0.37
CA THR A 138 -7.81 2.66 -0.99
C THR A 138 -6.47 3.37 -1.00
N ILE A 139 -5.58 2.95 -1.89
CA ILE A 139 -4.30 3.61 -2.20
C ILE A 139 -4.25 3.91 -3.70
N PHE A 140 -3.44 4.89 -4.08
CA PHE A 140 -3.14 5.17 -5.48
C PHE A 140 -1.66 4.88 -5.77
N VAL A 141 -1.36 4.12 -6.82
CA VAL A 141 0.02 3.82 -7.21
C VAL A 141 0.25 4.21 -8.66
N ASN A 142 1.20 5.14 -8.86
CA ASN A 142 1.65 5.57 -10.18
C ASN A 142 2.41 4.43 -10.87
N THR A 143 2.02 4.06 -12.09
CA THR A 143 2.72 2.98 -12.82
C THR A 143 4.10 3.41 -13.32
N ALA A 144 4.26 4.68 -13.67
CA ALA A 144 5.55 5.20 -14.12
C ALA A 144 6.59 5.28 -12.98
N ASN A 145 6.13 5.51 -11.75
CA ASN A 145 7.00 5.60 -10.58
C ASN A 145 6.18 5.43 -9.28
N PRO A 146 6.17 4.23 -8.65
CA PRO A 146 5.45 3.99 -7.41
C PRO A 146 5.84 4.90 -6.23
N LEU A 147 7.03 5.51 -6.26
CA LEU A 147 7.54 6.41 -5.22
C LEU A 147 7.16 7.88 -5.45
N ALA A 148 6.50 8.20 -6.57
CA ALA A 148 6.09 9.58 -6.86
C ALA A 148 5.03 10.07 -5.87
N ALA A 149 5.19 11.31 -5.40
CA ALA A 149 4.18 11.98 -4.60
C ALA A 149 2.87 12.11 -5.39
N LEU A 150 1.74 11.91 -4.72
CA LEU A 150 0.44 11.98 -5.36
C LEU A 150 0.06 13.39 -5.76
N THR A 151 -0.61 13.52 -6.91
CA THR A 151 -1.28 14.77 -7.30
C THR A 151 -2.56 14.98 -6.49
N PRO A 152 -3.13 16.20 -6.47
CA PRO A 152 -4.43 16.44 -5.86
C PRO A 152 -5.53 15.54 -6.42
N ASP A 153 -5.56 15.31 -7.73
CA ASP A 153 -6.59 14.47 -8.37
C ASP A 153 -6.47 13.00 -8.00
N GLN A 154 -5.25 12.49 -7.84
CA GLN A 154 -5.00 11.14 -7.32
C GLN A 154 -5.43 11.03 -5.85
N THR A 155 -5.09 12.03 -5.04
CA THR A 155 -5.48 12.12 -3.63
C THR A 155 -7.00 12.16 -3.46
N ASN A 156 -7.73 12.79 -4.38
CA ASN A 156 -9.18 12.87 -4.36
C ASN A 156 -9.89 11.52 -4.56
N LYS A 157 -9.18 10.49 -5.02
CA LYS A 157 -9.70 9.12 -5.15
C LYS A 157 -9.52 8.28 -3.88
N LEU A 158 -8.74 8.77 -2.93
CA LEU A 158 -8.41 8.04 -1.70
C LEU A 158 -9.57 8.07 -0.70
N ALA A 159 -9.83 6.93 -0.06
CA ALA A 159 -10.78 6.81 1.03
C ALA A 159 -10.58 5.56 1.87
N TYR A 160 -11.20 5.57 3.05
CA TYR A 160 -11.37 4.38 3.87
C TYR A 160 -12.81 4.24 4.36
N ALA A 161 -13.13 3.04 4.83
CA ALA A 161 -14.29 2.82 5.68
C ALA A 161 -14.07 1.70 6.69
N ASP A 162 -14.82 1.76 7.79
CA ASP A 162 -14.99 0.68 8.75
C ASP A 162 -16.48 0.57 9.14
N CYS A 163 -17.06 -0.57 8.77
CA CYS A 163 -18.44 -0.96 9.07
C CYS A 163 -18.52 -2.17 10.01
N THR A 164 -17.51 -2.38 10.87
CA THR A 164 -17.46 -3.49 11.83
C THR A 164 -18.25 -3.23 13.11
N THR A 165 -18.69 -4.29 13.77
CA THR A 165 -19.27 -4.20 15.13
C THR A 165 -18.17 -3.81 16.10
N GLY A 166 -18.47 -2.91 17.03
CA GLY A 166 -17.42 -2.22 17.78
C GLY A 166 -16.61 -1.27 16.89
N SER A 167 -17.19 -0.85 15.74
CA SER A 167 -16.69 0.25 14.92
C SER A 167 -16.25 1.40 15.81
N LEU A 168 -15.27 2.10 15.31
CA LEU A 168 -14.39 3.03 15.98
C LEU A 168 -15.12 4.30 16.42
N MET A 169 -16.38 4.44 16.01
CA MET A 169 -17.37 5.32 16.62
C MET A 169 -17.89 4.81 18.00
N GLY A 170 -17.27 3.79 18.61
CA GLY A 170 -17.63 3.30 19.95
C GLY A 170 -18.97 2.57 20.02
N GLY A 171 -19.39 1.88 18.95
CA GLY A 171 -20.64 1.13 18.96
C GLY A 171 -21.90 1.95 18.69
N MET A 172 -21.77 3.19 18.18
CA MET A 172 -22.88 4.07 17.77
C MET A 172 -23.69 3.55 16.57
N GLY A 173 -23.49 2.31 16.13
CA GLY A 173 -24.21 1.67 15.03
C GLY A 173 -23.82 2.19 13.64
N VAL A 174 -23.06 3.28 13.51
CA VAL A 174 -22.75 3.93 12.24
C VAL A 174 -21.37 3.54 11.70
N CYS A 175 -21.26 3.30 10.39
CA CYS A 175 -19.97 3.11 9.73
C CYS A 175 -19.10 4.36 9.77
N MET A 176 -17.82 4.18 10.05
CA MET A 176 -16.82 5.24 9.93
C MET A 176 -16.32 5.29 8.49
N THR A 177 -16.23 6.47 7.88
CA THR A 177 -15.69 6.63 6.53
C THR A 177 -15.09 8.01 6.35
N GLY A 178 -14.09 8.10 5.47
CA GLY A 178 -13.42 9.35 5.18
C GLY A 178 -12.84 9.41 3.78
N TRP A 179 -12.98 10.56 3.12
CA TRP A 179 -12.46 10.86 1.79
C TRP A 179 -12.28 12.37 1.59
N THR A 180 -11.72 12.79 0.46
CA THR A 180 -11.67 14.21 0.07
C THR A 180 -12.96 14.64 -0.65
N LYS A 181 -13.73 15.53 -0.03
CA LYS A 181 -14.93 16.13 -0.64
C LYS A 181 -14.55 17.36 -1.46
N ILE A 182 -14.92 17.38 -2.73
CA ILE A 182 -14.79 18.58 -3.58
C ILE A 182 -16.13 19.33 -3.60
N THR A 183 -16.13 20.59 -3.15
CA THR A 183 -17.29 21.48 -3.22
C THR A 183 -16.89 22.75 -3.94
N ASN A 184 -17.53 23.06 -5.08
CA ASN A 184 -17.19 24.22 -5.92
C ASN A 184 -15.70 24.34 -6.28
N GLY A 185 -15.04 23.21 -6.56
CA GLY A 185 -13.61 23.15 -6.88
C GLY A 185 -12.67 23.27 -5.67
N ILE A 186 -13.20 23.36 -4.45
CA ILE A 186 -12.41 23.43 -3.21
C ILE A 186 -12.44 22.06 -2.52
N ALA A 187 -11.25 21.55 -2.21
CA ALA A 187 -11.07 20.31 -1.46
C ALA A 187 -11.30 20.53 0.04
N GLY A 188 -11.99 19.57 0.67
CA GLY A 188 -12.24 19.56 2.10
C GLY A 188 -12.55 18.15 2.60
N ALA A 189 -12.88 18.04 3.87
CA ALA A 189 -13.19 16.76 4.49
C ALA A 189 -14.56 16.22 4.03
N GLY A 190 -14.61 14.91 3.77
CA GLY A 190 -15.81 14.15 3.44
C GLY A 190 -15.92 12.90 4.32
N GLY A 191 -17.15 12.45 4.56
CA GLY A 191 -17.43 11.27 5.36
C GLY A 191 -18.03 11.57 6.72
N THR A 192 -18.23 10.51 7.51
CA THR A 192 -18.86 10.60 8.83
C THR A 192 -17.96 11.29 9.85
N MET A 193 -16.69 11.49 9.50
CA MET A 193 -15.67 12.03 10.39
C MET A 193 -15.43 13.54 10.28
N SER A 194 -15.90 14.21 9.21
CA SER A 194 -15.73 15.67 8.98
C SER A 194 -14.28 16.24 9.09
N GLY A 195 -13.27 15.40 9.30
CA GLY A 195 -11.86 15.76 9.36
C GLY A 195 -11.02 14.71 8.66
N THR A 196 -11.02 14.66 7.34
CA THR A 196 -10.22 13.65 6.60
C THR A 196 -9.22 14.31 5.68
N TYR A 197 -9.15 15.64 5.73
CA TYR A 197 -8.39 16.48 4.81
C TYR A 197 -7.35 17.30 5.58
N PRO A 198 -6.08 17.32 5.14
CA PRO A 198 -5.57 16.63 3.94
C PRO A 198 -5.43 15.12 4.12
N ILE A 199 -5.49 14.39 3.00
CA ILE A 199 -5.05 12.99 2.91
C ILE A 199 -3.62 13.01 2.38
N THR A 200 -2.71 12.26 3.01
CA THR A 200 -1.34 12.08 2.51
C THR A 200 -1.04 10.60 2.34
N GLN A 201 -0.31 10.25 1.29
CA GLN A 201 0.17 8.89 1.05
C GLN A 201 1.67 8.94 0.77
N THR A 202 2.44 8.07 1.41
CA THR A 202 3.87 7.90 1.19
C THR A 202 4.15 6.44 0.89
N ILE A 203 4.85 6.17 -0.21
CA ILE A 203 5.29 4.83 -0.60
C ILE A 203 6.82 4.78 -0.50
N THR A 204 7.36 3.73 0.09
CA THR A 204 8.79 3.45 0.17
C THR A 204 9.09 2.05 -0.33
N ALA A 205 10.24 1.85 -0.97
CA ALA A 205 10.70 0.50 -1.30
C ALA A 205 10.98 -0.28 -0.01
N ALA A 206 10.54 -1.54 0.07
CA ALA A 206 10.92 -2.38 1.18
C ALA A 206 12.44 -2.61 1.14
N VAL A 207 13.11 -2.27 2.24
CA VAL A 207 14.55 -2.50 2.36
C VAL A 207 14.77 -4.00 2.56
N PRO A 208 15.59 -4.69 1.73
CA PRO A 208 15.88 -6.10 1.95
C PRO A 208 16.46 -6.30 3.35
N GLU A 209 15.93 -7.27 4.08
CA GLU A 209 16.37 -7.62 5.43
C GLU A 209 17.91 -7.79 5.46
N PRO A 210 18.62 -7.34 6.51
CA PRO A 210 20.09 -7.38 6.59
C PRO A 210 20.69 -8.77 6.31
N GLU A 211 19.95 -9.82 6.63
CA GLU A 211 20.30 -11.21 6.37
C GLU A 211 20.44 -11.54 4.88
N THR A 212 19.67 -10.88 3.99
CA THR A 212 19.80 -11.03 2.53
C THR A 212 21.19 -10.60 2.08
N TYR A 213 21.70 -9.49 2.63
CA TYR A 213 23.06 -9.03 2.37
C TYR A 213 24.10 -9.93 3.04
N ALA A 214 23.83 -10.45 4.24
CA ALA A 214 24.72 -11.39 4.91
C ALA A 214 24.89 -12.69 4.09
N PHE A 215 23.82 -13.24 3.53
CA PHE A 215 23.87 -14.43 2.67
C PHE A 215 24.54 -14.14 1.32
N LEU A 216 24.29 -12.98 0.72
CA LEU A 216 25.01 -12.53 -0.48
C LEU A 216 26.52 -12.47 -0.22
N LEU A 217 26.94 -11.81 0.87
CA LEU A 217 28.34 -11.67 1.25
C LEU A 217 28.95 -13.03 1.63
N ALA A 218 28.21 -13.90 2.31
CA ALA A 218 28.64 -15.26 2.61
C ALA A 218 28.86 -16.08 1.33
N GLY A 219 27.94 -15.99 0.37
CA GLY A 219 28.06 -16.62 -0.94
C GLY A 219 29.29 -16.13 -1.71
N LEU A 220 29.51 -14.81 -1.76
CA LEU A 220 30.69 -14.20 -2.36
C LEU A 220 31.99 -14.63 -1.66
N GLY A 221 31.99 -14.73 -0.32
CA GLY A 221 33.13 -15.21 0.46
C GLY A 221 33.51 -16.66 0.14
N ILE A 222 32.52 -17.54 -0.05
CA ILE A 222 32.75 -18.93 -0.47
C ILE A 222 33.36 -18.98 -1.88
N LEU A 223 32.86 -18.17 -2.82
CA LEU A 223 33.41 -18.12 -4.18
C LEU A 223 34.86 -17.64 -4.20
N VAL A 224 35.20 -16.61 -3.41
CA VAL A 224 36.57 -16.09 -3.29
C VAL A 224 37.53 -17.13 -2.71
N THR A 225 37.10 -17.89 -1.69
CA THR A 225 37.94 -18.93 -1.08
C THR A 225 38.20 -20.10 -2.02
N ILE A 226 37.20 -20.53 -2.79
CA ILE A 226 37.35 -21.56 -3.83
C ILE A 226 38.29 -21.08 -4.95
N ALA A 227 38.13 -19.84 -5.42
CA ALA A 227 38.98 -19.25 -6.45
C ALA A 227 40.45 -19.16 -6.00
N ARG A 228 40.70 -18.74 -4.75
CA ARG A 228 42.06 -18.70 -4.16
C ARG A 228 42.71 -20.08 -4.10
N ARG A 229 41.97 -21.12 -3.68
CA ARG A 229 42.52 -22.49 -3.58
C ARG A 229 42.92 -23.07 -4.94
N ARG A 230 42.24 -22.65 -6.02
CA ARG A 230 42.54 -23.10 -7.38
C ARG A 230 43.79 -22.45 -8.01
N GLN A 231 44.32 -21.36 -7.44
CA GLN A 231 45.55 -20.73 -7.94
C GLN A 231 46.84 -21.28 -7.31
N ILE A 232 46.73 -22.06 -6.23
CA ILE A 232 47.88 -22.61 -5.49
C ILE A 232 48.22 -24.06 -5.94
N LEU A 233 47.38 -24.67 -6.78
CA LEU A 233 47.58 -25.99 -7.42
C LEU A 233 47.87 -25.84 -8.92
#